data_AF-A0A7X4XCC3-F1
#
_entry.id   AF-A0A7X4XCC3-F1
#
_cell.length_a   1.000
_cell.length_b   1.000
_cell.length_c   1.000
_cell.angle_alpha   90.00
_cell.angle_beta   90.00
_cell.angle_gamma   90.00
#
_symmetry.space_group_name_H-M   'P 1'
#
loop_
_entity.id
_entity.type
_entity.pdbx_description
1 polymer ?
#
loop_
_entity_poly.entity_id
_entity_poly.type
_entity_poly.pdbx_seq_one_letter_code
_entity_poly.pdbx_strand_id
1 'polypeptide(L)'
;MFTVKKNFLLPLLALFLVACQSTNPPSWYSLPETNDPIYLVAVGQGRSLEQAKQMALSQINAQLWTQIDSSFSSRDVFQSQNANTVSSSLVDNKVNSKTATVTLTGIEYPKVEKNDIAYYVQAQVSRATVIAQLQADIQHSDRQAKAQISKRGHQDVLPWWLESRHLLSEMNHVAVRQAMLRSLGASAPAAPQIEQLEKQVAQAQSSILIQVVAAANNHKSAELLADKLSSQRLKTSFNRSSKRTHSLILTSELRQSRVGDAYISTLFTSLTLQAQNGTILASNEIISSGNSLSNYALSQEGAQRHLMELIEQQGLWSSLGFK
;
A
#
# COMPACT_ATOMS: atom_id res chain seq x y z
N MET A 1 -74.15 14.16 -56.78
CA MET A 1 -74.25 15.43 -56.03
C MET A 1 -74.11 15.09 -54.55
N PHE A 2 -73.30 15.88 -53.83
CA PHE A 2 -72.88 15.78 -52.43
C PHE A 2 -71.62 14.95 -52.10
N THR A 3 -70.80 15.60 -51.28
CA THR A 3 -69.35 15.54 -51.15
C THR A 3 -69.03 15.48 -49.65
N VAL A 4 -67.92 14.81 -49.27
CA VAL A 4 -67.19 14.88 -47.97
C VAL A 4 -67.94 14.23 -46.78
N LYS A 5 -67.38 13.25 -46.05
CA LYS A 5 -66.35 13.44 -45.01
C LYS A 5 -65.46 12.22 -44.83
N LYS A 6 -64.28 12.27 -45.46
CA LYS A 6 -63.03 11.74 -44.90
C LYS A 6 -62.64 12.63 -43.70
N ASN A 7 -61.98 12.05 -42.70
CA ASN A 7 -61.38 12.69 -41.51
C ASN A 7 -62.18 12.51 -40.21
N PHE A 8 -62.08 11.32 -39.62
CA PHE A 8 -62.38 11.14 -38.19
C PHE A 8 -61.51 10.06 -37.53
N LEU A 9 -60.20 10.07 -37.83
CA LEU A 9 -59.26 9.10 -37.25
C LEU A 9 -57.87 9.71 -36.96
N LEU A 10 -57.80 11.03 -36.79
CA LEU A 10 -56.52 11.74 -36.65
C LEU A 10 -56.59 12.96 -35.72
N PRO A 11 -57.09 12.82 -34.47
CA PRO A 11 -56.56 13.67 -33.41
C PRO A 11 -56.24 12.94 -32.09
N LEU A 12 -56.09 11.61 -32.09
CA LEU A 12 -55.71 10.87 -30.87
C LEU A 12 -54.22 10.44 -30.83
N LEU A 13 -53.51 10.48 -31.96
CA LEU A 13 -52.10 10.06 -32.03
C LEU A 13 -51.09 11.20 -31.78
N ALA A 14 -51.55 12.46 -31.74
CA ALA A 14 -50.67 13.62 -31.56
C ALA A 14 -50.45 14.01 -30.09
N LEU A 15 -51.14 13.38 -29.13
CA LEU A 15 -50.98 13.67 -27.69
C LEU A 15 -49.89 12.82 -26.99
N PHE A 16 -49.25 11.87 -27.69
CA PHE A 16 -48.21 11.01 -27.10
C PHE A 16 -46.76 11.48 -27.31
N LEU A 17 -46.53 12.64 -27.94
CA LEU A 17 -45.18 13.13 -28.25
C LEU A 17 -44.63 14.18 -27.26
N VAL A 18 -45.34 14.49 -26.17
CA VAL A 18 -44.83 15.36 -25.09
C VAL A 18 -44.49 14.52 -23.86
N ALA A 19 -43.66 13.50 -24.05
CA ALA A 19 -42.92 12.85 -22.97
C ALA A 19 -41.42 13.09 -23.20
N CYS A 20 -41.03 14.35 -23.36
CA CYS A 20 -39.63 14.75 -23.18
C CYS A 20 -39.31 14.63 -21.69
N GLN A 21 -38.92 13.43 -21.26
CA GLN A 21 -38.37 13.22 -19.93
C GLN A 21 -37.04 13.99 -19.85
N SER A 22 -36.87 14.79 -18.80
CA SER A 22 -35.73 15.68 -18.65
C SER A 22 -34.45 14.88 -18.41
N THR A 23 -33.57 14.86 -19.39
CA THR A 23 -32.23 14.27 -19.31
C THR A 23 -31.18 15.23 -18.75
N ASN A 24 -31.60 16.45 -18.39
CA ASN A 24 -30.69 17.50 -17.95
C ASN A 24 -30.23 17.25 -16.51
N PRO A 25 -28.97 17.58 -16.18
CA PRO A 25 -28.51 17.57 -14.81
C PRO A 25 -29.24 18.65 -13.99
N PRO A 26 -29.39 18.46 -12.67
CA PRO A 26 -29.94 19.49 -11.81
C PRO A 26 -29.12 20.79 -11.84
N SER A 27 -29.78 21.93 -11.61
CA SER A 27 -29.11 23.24 -11.62
C SER A 27 -27.99 23.32 -10.59
N TRP A 28 -28.20 22.75 -9.40
CA TRP A 28 -27.22 22.69 -8.31
C TRP A 28 -26.00 21.81 -8.62
N TYR A 29 -26.12 20.87 -9.58
CA TYR A 29 -25.00 20.06 -10.05
C TYR A 29 -24.13 20.83 -11.05
N SER A 30 -24.77 21.68 -11.86
CA SER A 30 -24.09 22.45 -12.92
C SER A 30 -23.36 23.69 -12.38
N LEU A 31 -23.82 24.25 -11.25
CA LEU A 31 -23.15 25.31 -10.50
C LEU A 31 -23.06 24.93 -9.02
N PRO A 32 -22.12 24.03 -8.65
CA PRO A 32 -21.93 23.67 -7.26
C PRO A 32 -21.32 24.85 -6.48
N GLU A 33 -21.77 25.03 -5.25
CA GLU A 33 -21.13 25.95 -4.30
C GLU A 33 -19.84 25.30 -3.78
N THR A 34 -18.68 25.75 -4.29
CA THR A 34 -17.38 25.12 -3.99
C THR A 34 -16.58 25.85 -2.91
N ASN A 35 -16.98 27.07 -2.52
CA ASN A 35 -16.22 27.96 -1.64
C ASN A 35 -16.91 28.17 -0.29
N ASP A 36 -17.46 27.11 0.29
CA ASP A 36 -18.03 27.18 1.63
C ASP A 36 -16.90 27.25 2.70
N PRO A 37 -16.94 28.24 3.63
CA PRO A 37 -15.92 28.40 4.67
C PRO A 37 -16.05 27.39 5.81
N ILE A 38 -17.19 26.71 5.95
CA ILE A 38 -17.52 25.74 7.00
C ILE A 38 -17.45 24.32 6.45
N TYR A 39 -17.89 24.10 5.21
CA TYR A 39 -17.97 22.79 4.57
C TYR A 39 -16.96 22.63 3.43
N LEU A 40 -16.53 21.40 3.20
CA LEU A 40 -16.00 20.96 1.93
C LEU A 40 -17.15 20.35 1.15
N VAL A 41 -17.37 20.83 -0.07
CA VAL A 41 -18.54 20.48 -0.87
C VAL A 41 -18.08 20.03 -2.24
N ALA A 42 -18.61 18.90 -2.69
CA ALA A 42 -18.42 18.44 -4.06
C ALA A 42 -19.66 17.72 -4.58
N VAL A 43 -19.72 17.60 -5.90
CA VAL A 43 -20.80 16.91 -6.59
C VAL A 43 -20.27 15.70 -7.35
N GLY A 44 -21.12 14.69 -7.53
CA GLY A 44 -20.78 13.47 -8.26
C GLY A 44 -21.96 12.92 -9.05
N GLN A 45 -21.64 12.29 -10.17
CA GLN A 45 -22.59 11.63 -11.07
C GLN A 45 -22.24 10.15 -11.22
N GLY A 46 -23.25 9.30 -11.30
CA GLY A 46 -23.07 7.87 -11.51
C GLY A 46 -24.30 7.19 -12.09
N ARG A 47 -24.12 6.01 -12.69
CA ARG A 47 -25.22 5.16 -13.16
C ARG A 47 -25.99 4.52 -12.00
N SER A 48 -25.39 4.48 -10.82
CA SER A 48 -26.03 4.11 -9.56
C SER A 48 -25.82 5.21 -8.51
N LEU A 49 -26.68 5.23 -7.49
CA LEU A 49 -26.53 6.13 -6.35
C LEU A 49 -25.16 5.96 -5.67
N GLU A 50 -24.69 4.72 -5.51
CA GLU A 50 -23.41 4.44 -4.88
C GLU A 50 -22.24 4.99 -5.70
N GLN A 51 -22.28 4.81 -7.03
CA GLN A 51 -21.29 5.38 -7.92
C GLN A 51 -21.27 6.92 -7.85
N ALA A 52 -22.44 7.56 -7.79
CA ALA A 52 -22.54 9.01 -7.67
C ALA A 52 -21.98 9.53 -6.34
N LYS A 53 -22.24 8.82 -5.23
CA LYS A 53 -21.65 9.10 -3.91
C LYS A 53 -20.13 8.96 -3.94
N GLN A 54 -19.61 7.85 -4.45
CA GLN A 54 -18.17 7.61 -4.57
C GLN A 54 -17.47 8.69 -5.42
N MET A 55 -18.09 9.11 -6.52
CA MET A 55 -17.59 10.22 -7.32
C MET A 55 -17.54 11.52 -6.52
N ALA A 56 -18.62 11.88 -5.81
CA ALA A 56 -18.64 13.10 -4.99
C ALA A 56 -17.54 13.07 -3.90
N LEU A 57 -17.32 11.93 -3.24
CA LEU A 57 -16.23 11.76 -2.27
C LEU A 57 -14.84 11.89 -2.91
N SER A 58 -14.64 11.28 -4.08
CA SER A 58 -13.40 11.40 -4.84
C SER A 58 -13.09 12.86 -5.18
N GLN A 59 -14.12 13.65 -5.52
CA GLN A 59 -13.97 15.08 -5.77
C GLN A 59 -13.60 15.88 -4.52
N ILE A 60 -14.17 15.58 -3.33
CA ILE A 60 -13.73 16.21 -2.07
C ILE A 60 -12.24 15.93 -1.82
N ASN A 61 -11.81 14.68 -2.00
CA ASN A 61 -10.39 14.33 -1.87
C ASN A 61 -9.52 15.06 -2.90
N ALA A 62 -9.97 15.19 -4.15
CA ALA A 62 -9.25 15.93 -5.19
C ALA A 62 -9.12 17.44 -4.87
N GLN A 63 -10.15 18.04 -4.27
CA GLN A 63 -10.09 19.43 -3.80
C GLN A 63 -9.03 19.61 -2.70
N LEU A 64 -8.99 18.69 -1.72
CA LEU A 64 -7.95 18.70 -0.67
C LEU A 64 -6.54 18.61 -1.29
N TRP A 65 -6.35 17.72 -2.26
CA TRP A 65 -5.08 17.59 -2.98
C TRP A 65 -4.67 18.85 -3.74
N THR A 66 -5.61 19.45 -4.46
CA THR A 66 -5.35 20.67 -5.23
C THR A 66 -4.94 21.84 -4.32
N GLN A 67 -5.51 21.91 -3.11
CA GLN A 67 -5.12 22.92 -2.11
C GLN A 67 -3.73 22.66 -1.52
N ILE A 68 -3.31 21.40 -1.42
CA ILE A 68 -1.96 21.04 -0.97
C ILE A 68 -0.93 21.42 -2.03
N ASP A 69 -1.16 21.02 -3.30
CA ASP A 69 -0.24 21.31 -4.42
C ASP A 69 -0.05 22.82 -4.63
N SER A 70 -1.12 23.61 -4.46
CA SER A 70 -1.05 25.07 -4.54
C SER A 70 -0.28 25.69 -3.35
N SER A 71 -0.45 25.15 -2.14
CA SER A 71 0.30 25.60 -0.96
C SER A 71 1.80 25.30 -1.07
N PHE A 72 2.17 24.12 -1.60
CA PHE A 72 3.56 23.76 -1.88
C PHE A 72 4.16 24.62 -2.98
N SER A 73 3.48 24.76 -4.12
CA SER A 73 3.95 25.61 -5.23
C SER A 73 4.17 27.06 -4.79
N SER A 74 3.28 27.58 -3.95
CA SER A 74 3.42 28.92 -3.37
C SER A 74 4.66 29.00 -2.46
N ARG A 75 4.84 28.05 -1.55
CA ARG A 75 5.99 28.02 -0.64
C ARG A 75 7.33 27.85 -1.35
N ASP A 76 7.41 27.03 -2.40
CA ASP A 76 8.62 26.84 -3.19
C ASP A 76 9.03 28.14 -3.90
N VAL A 77 8.06 28.89 -4.43
CA VAL A 77 8.30 30.22 -5.04
C VAL A 77 8.77 31.25 -4.01
N PHE A 78 8.24 31.21 -2.77
CA PHE A 78 8.71 32.08 -1.68
C PHE A 78 10.09 31.70 -1.14
N GLN A 79 10.44 30.41 -1.09
CA GLN A 79 11.76 29.96 -0.65
C GLN A 79 12.84 30.19 -1.72
N SER A 80 12.51 30.01 -3.01
CA SER A 80 13.42 30.31 -4.13
C SER A 80 13.84 31.78 -4.18
N GLN A 81 13.05 32.70 -3.61
CA GLN A 81 13.38 34.13 -3.56
C GLN A 81 14.23 34.53 -2.34
N ASN A 82 14.36 33.67 -1.33
CA ASN A 82 15.09 33.92 -0.07
C ASN A 82 16.30 32.97 0.10
N ALA A 83 16.99 32.65 -0.99
CA ALA A 83 18.05 31.64 -1.03
C ALA A 83 19.26 31.99 -0.13
N ASN A 84 19.26 31.47 1.10
CA ASN A 84 20.47 31.13 1.84
C ASN A 84 20.29 30.09 2.96
N THR A 85 19.21 29.30 2.94
CA THR A 85 18.98 28.25 3.95
C THR A 85 18.76 26.89 3.30
N VAL A 86 19.67 25.98 3.65
CA VAL A 86 19.78 24.56 3.30
C VAL A 86 18.43 23.87 3.11
N SER A 87 18.05 23.65 1.85
CA SER A 87 16.91 22.85 1.42
C SER A 87 17.33 21.38 1.30
N SER A 88 17.41 20.66 2.42
CA SER A 88 17.65 19.20 2.40
C SER A 88 16.58 18.49 3.21
N SER A 89 15.35 18.40 2.68
CA SER A 89 14.39 17.33 3.06
C SER A 89 13.04 17.36 2.33
N LEU A 90 12.69 18.42 1.58
CA LEU A 90 11.36 18.53 0.98
C LEU A 90 11.28 18.02 -0.48
N VAL A 91 12.42 17.85 -1.15
CA VAL A 91 12.48 17.53 -2.59
C VAL A 91 12.36 16.03 -2.88
N ASP A 92 12.81 15.15 -1.96
CA ASP A 92 12.72 13.69 -2.16
C ASP A 92 11.36 13.09 -1.77
N ASN A 93 10.53 13.87 -1.07
CA ASN A 93 9.13 13.51 -0.77
C ASN A 93 8.16 14.02 -1.84
N LYS A 94 8.55 13.91 -3.11
CA LYS A 94 7.61 13.67 -4.21
C LYS A 94 7.04 12.24 -4.06
N VAL A 95 6.50 11.97 -2.88
CA VAL A 95 5.82 10.74 -2.49
C VAL A 95 4.77 10.48 -3.56
N ASN A 96 4.50 9.21 -3.82
CA ASN A 96 3.28 8.69 -4.45
C ASN A 96 2.01 9.16 -3.69
N SER A 97 1.86 10.45 -3.50
CA SER A 97 0.89 11.13 -2.64
C SER A 97 -0.52 10.98 -3.19
N LYS A 98 -0.64 10.84 -4.52
CA LYS A 98 -1.90 10.64 -5.25
C LYS A 98 -2.68 9.39 -4.84
N THR A 99 -2.10 8.45 -4.09
CA THR A 99 -2.78 7.23 -3.62
C THR A 99 -3.26 7.30 -2.17
N ALA A 100 -2.87 8.32 -1.40
CA ALA A 100 -3.31 8.46 0.00
C ALA A 100 -4.76 8.98 0.04
N THR A 101 -5.71 8.05 -0.05
CA THR A 101 -7.13 8.35 0.09
C THR A 101 -7.42 8.53 1.58
N VAL A 102 -7.88 9.72 1.98
CA VAL A 102 -8.38 9.93 3.33
C VAL A 102 -9.80 9.40 3.41
N THR A 103 -10.05 8.45 4.30
CA THR A 103 -11.40 7.99 4.60
C THR A 103 -12.07 9.05 5.47
N LEU A 104 -12.85 9.94 4.87
CA LEU A 104 -13.54 11.00 5.60
C LEU A 104 -14.76 10.44 6.35
N THR A 105 -14.94 10.88 7.59
CA THR A 105 -16.14 10.56 8.39
C THR A 105 -17.09 11.77 8.43
N GLY A 106 -18.37 11.52 8.71
CA GLY A 106 -19.37 12.58 8.83
C GLY A 106 -19.73 13.24 7.49
N ILE A 107 -19.66 12.49 6.39
CA ILE A 107 -20.17 12.96 5.10
C ILE A 107 -21.69 12.97 5.13
N GLU A 108 -22.25 14.09 4.71
CA GLU A 108 -23.68 14.25 4.48
C GLU A 108 -23.95 14.37 2.99
N TYR A 109 -25.15 13.93 2.58
CA TYR A 109 -25.60 14.00 1.19
C TYR A 109 -26.87 14.84 1.10
N PRO A 110 -26.76 16.18 1.26
CA PRO A 110 -27.92 17.08 1.36
C PRO A 110 -28.76 17.10 0.08
N LYS A 111 -28.16 16.80 -1.08
CA LYS A 111 -28.86 16.71 -2.36
C LYS A 111 -28.57 15.39 -3.04
N VAL A 112 -29.64 14.69 -3.38
CA VAL A 112 -29.62 13.46 -4.16
C VAL A 112 -30.77 13.56 -5.16
N GLU A 113 -30.46 13.43 -6.43
CA GLU A 113 -31.46 13.50 -7.49
C GLU A 113 -31.15 12.46 -8.57
N LYS A 114 -32.20 11.97 -9.22
CA LYS A 114 -32.10 10.96 -10.28
C LYS A 114 -32.85 11.47 -11.49
N ASN A 115 -32.23 11.38 -12.66
CA ASN A 115 -32.93 11.44 -13.94
C ASN A 115 -32.83 10.08 -14.66
N ASP A 116 -33.34 10.01 -15.88
CA ASP A 116 -33.39 8.75 -16.63
C ASP A 116 -32.01 8.16 -17.00
N ILE A 117 -30.95 8.97 -16.91
CA ILE A 117 -29.60 8.60 -17.36
C ILE A 117 -28.66 8.39 -16.18
N ALA A 118 -28.84 9.11 -15.07
CA ALA A 118 -27.89 9.12 -13.96
C ALA A 118 -28.48 9.56 -12.62
N TYR A 119 -27.75 9.21 -11.57
CA TYR A 119 -27.85 9.79 -10.24
C TYR A 119 -26.86 10.95 -10.11
N TYR A 120 -27.30 12.01 -9.45
CA TYR A 120 -26.51 13.18 -9.08
C TYR A 120 -26.54 13.32 -7.57
N VAL A 121 -25.38 13.57 -6.97
CA VAL A 121 -25.21 13.68 -5.53
C VAL A 121 -24.37 14.90 -5.21
N GLN A 122 -24.77 15.67 -4.20
CA GLN A 122 -23.91 16.61 -3.51
C GLN A 122 -23.45 15.95 -2.21
N ALA A 123 -22.14 15.87 -2.01
CA ALA A 123 -21.53 15.48 -0.75
C ALA A 123 -21.01 16.74 -0.04
N GLN A 124 -21.20 16.79 1.28
CA GLN A 124 -20.58 17.81 2.11
C GLN A 124 -19.96 17.17 3.36
N VAL A 125 -18.88 17.75 3.85
CA VAL A 125 -18.28 17.39 5.14
C VAL A 125 -17.81 18.65 5.85
N SER A 126 -18.05 18.75 7.15
CA SER A 126 -17.58 19.90 7.93
C SER A 126 -16.06 19.93 7.96
N ARG A 127 -15.46 21.08 7.65
CA ARG A 127 -14.01 21.31 7.77
C ARG A 127 -13.52 21.03 9.18
N ALA A 128 -14.29 21.39 10.20
CA ALA A 128 -13.94 21.11 11.60
C ALA A 128 -13.84 19.60 11.86
N THR A 129 -14.76 18.80 11.30
CA THR A 129 -14.71 17.33 11.40
C THR A 129 -13.46 16.78 10.70
N VAL A 130 -13.15 17.27 9.49
CA VAL A 130 -11.94 16.84 8.76
C VAL A 130 -10.67 17.20 9.53
N ILE A 131 -10.58 18.42 10.07
CA ILE A 131 -9.43 18.86 10.88
C ILE A 131 -9.26 17.96 12.11
N ALA A 132 -10.34 17.75 12.88
CA ALA A 132 -10.30 16.91 14.07
C ALA A 132 -9.88 15.48 13.74
N GLN A 133 -10.39 14.92 12.64
CA GLN A 133 -10.04 13.58 12.19
C GLN A 133 -8.56 13.48 11.80
N LEU A 134 -8.06 14.41 10.98
CA LEU A 134 -6.64 14.41 10.58
C LEU A 134 -5.71 14.55 11.78
N GLN A 135 -6.05 15.38 12.75
CA GLN A 135 -5.30 15.52 14.00
C GLN A 135 -5.29 14.23 14.81
N ALA A 136 -6.45 13.57 14.95
CA ALA A 136 -6.58 12.31 15.65
C ALA A 136 -5.78 11.18 14.99
N ASP A 137 -5.80 11.09 13.66
CA ASP A 137 -5.05 10.12 12.87
C ASP A 137 -3.53 10.28 13.08
N ILE A 138 -3.03 11.52 13.05
CA ILE A 138 -1.60 11.80 13.27
C ILE A 138 -1.19 11.39 14.69
N GLN A 139 -1.97 11.79 15.69
CA GLN A 139 -1.68 11.43 17.08
C GLN A 139 -1.78 9.92 17.33
N HIS A 140 -2.72 9.24 16.67
CA HIS A 140 -2.84 7.79 16.74
C HIS A 140 -1.60 7.11 16.16
N SER A 141 -1.16 7.55 14.98
CA SER A 141 0.06 7.06 14.33
C SER A 141 1.30 7.27 15.21
N ASP A 142 1.43 8.46 15.83
CA ASP A 142 2.54 8.77 16.73
C ASP A 142 2.53 7.89 18.00
N ARG A 143 1.35 7.63 18.58
CA ARG A 143 1.19 6.69 19.71
C ARG A 143 1.54 5.26 19.33
N GLN A 144 1.13 4.80 18.14
CA GLN A 144 1.50 3.48 17.63
C GLN A 144 3.01 3.36 17.43
N ALA A 145 3.66 4.40 16.90
CA ALA A 145 5.11 4.42 16.75
C ALA A 145 5.81 4.32 18.12
N LYS A 146 5.33 5.07 19.12
CA LYS A 146 5.82 4.98 20.50
C LYS A 146 5.68 3.56 21.07
N ALA A 147 4.52 2.93 20.87
CA ALA A 147 4.28 1.56 21.32
C ALA A 147 5.25 0.58 20.65
N GLN A 148 5.49 0.71 19.34
CA GLN A 148 6.42 -0.13 18.61
C GLN A 148 7.88 0.06 19.06
N ILE A 149 8.30 1.31 19.34
CA ILE A 149 9.62 1.58 19.93
C ILE A 149 9.78 0.87 21.27
N SER A 150 8.76 0.87 22.13
CA SER A 150 8.83 0.25 23.45
C SER A 150 8.99 -1.28 23.41
N LYS A 151 8.49 -1.94 22.36
CA LYS A 151 8.67 -3.39 22.14
C LYS A 151 10.13 -3.77 21.88
N ARG A 152 10.95 -2.85 21.34
CA ARG A 152 12.34 -3.14 20.94
C ARG A 152 13.20 -3.73 22.06
N GLY A 153 12.95 -3.34 23.31
CA GLY A 153 13.72 -3.85 24.46
C GLY A 153 13.37 -5.29 24.86
N HIS A 154 12.28 -5.86 24.34
CA HIS A 154 11.71 -7.13 24.78
C HIS A 154 11.70 -8.20 23.68
N GLN A 155 12.25 -7.90 22.51
CA GLN A 155 12.21 -8.77 21.33
C GLN A 155 13.56 -8.77 20.63
N ASP A 156 13.86 -9.84 19.90
CA ASP A 156 15.00 -9.87 19.00
C ASP A 156 14.88 -8.78 17.91
N VAL A 157 16.04 -8.21 17.52
CA VAL A 157 16.14 -7.09 16.59
C VAL A 157 15.57 -7.39 15.21
N LEU A 158 15.68 -8.63 14.71
CA LEU A 158 15.25 -8.97 13.36
C LEU A 158 13.71 -9.08 13.26
N PRO A 159 13.02 -9.86 14.10
CA PRO A 159 11.55 -9.86 14.14
C PRO A 159 10.98 -8.46 14.41
N TRP A 160 11.59 -7.69 15.32
CA TRP A 160 11.17 -6.30 15.58
C TRP A 160 11.31 -5.42 14.34
N TRP A 161 12.42 -5.53 13.60
CA TRP A 161 12.63 -4.81 12.35
C TRP A 161 11.61 -5.20 11.26
N LEU A 162 11.29 -6.50 11.14
CA LEU A 162 10.31 -7.02 10.19
C LEU A 162 8.90 -6.45 10.44
N GLU A 163 8.47 -6.37 11.69
CA GLU A 163 7.18 -5.76 12.07
C GLU A 163 7.21 -4.24 11.85
N SER A 164 8.29 -3.58 12.29
CA SER A 164 8.38 -2.12 12.30
C SER A 164 8.47 -1.50 10.90
N ARG A 165 9.15 -2.16 9.95
CA ARG A 165 9.22 -1.65 8.57
C ARG A 165 7.85 -1.65 7.87
N HIS A 166 6.98 -2.62 8.20
CA HIS A 166 5.61 -2.63 7.68
C HIS A 166 4.80 -1.52 8.34
N LEU A 167 4.94 -1.33 9.66
CA LEU A 167 4.24 -0.24 10.33
C LEU A 167 4.60 1.14 9.74
N LEU A 168 5.88 1.35 9.40
CA LEU A 168 6.32 2.59 8.75
C LEU A 168 5.69 2.81 7.37
N SER A 169 5.44 1.76 6.58
CA SER A 169 4.77 1.92 5.28
C SER A 169 3.35 2.49 5.45
N GLU A 170 2.63 2.04 6.48
CA GLU A 170 1.29 2.54 6.83
C GLU A 170 1.33 3.98 7.39
N MET A 171 2.43 4.35 8.06
CA MET A 171 2.63 5.66 8.68
C MET A 171 3.10 6.76 7.71
N ASN A 172 3.56 6.41 6.50
CA ASN A 172 4.02 7.35 5.48
C ASN A 172 2.98 8.44 5.12
N HIS A 173 1.71 8.22 5.45
CA HIS A 173 0.63 9.17 5.22
C HIS A 173 0.57 10.33 6.23
N VAL A 174 1.37 10.32 7.30
CA VAL A 174 1.35 11.39 8.32
C VAL A 174 1.81 12.73 7.74
N ALA A 175 2.85 12.75 6.92
CA ALA A 175 3.31 13.98 6.26
C ALA A 175 2.23 14.59 5.36
N VAL A 176 1.48 13.74 4.65
CA VAL A 176 0.33 14.13 3.82
C VAL A 176 -0.78 14.75 4.68
N ARG A 177 -1.17 14.10 5.78
CA ARG A 177 -2.20 14.61 6.69
C ARG A 177 -1.79 15.95 7.32
N GLN A 178 -0.51 16.11 7.67
CA GLN A 178 0.01 17.39 8.15
C GLN A 178 -0.04 18.48 7.06
N ALA A 179 0.20 18.13 5.80
CA ALA A 179 0.04 19.07 4.68
C ALA A 179 -1.43 19.47 4.47
N MET A 180 -2.36 18.52 4.53
CA MET A 180 -3.81 18.77 4.48
C MET A 180 -4.27 19.72 5.59
N LEU A 181 -3.80 19.52 6.83
CA LEU A 181 -4.12 20.43 7.92
C LEU A 181 -3.66 21.86 7.63
N ARG A 182 -2.44 22.02 7.12
CA ARG A 182 -1.90 23.33 6.74
C ARG A 182 -2.69 23.98 5.60
N SER A 183 -3.13 23.21 4.59
CA SER A 183 -3.92 23.74 3.48
C SER A 183 -5.33 24.17 3.93
N LEU A 184 -5.87 23.53 4.97
CA LEU A 184 -7.12 23.93 5.62
C LEU A 184 -6.93 25.10 6.62
N GLY A 185 -5.72 25.65 6.76
CA GLY A 185 -5.40 26.73 7.70
C GLY A 185 -5.30 26.29 9.16
N ALA A 186 -5.24 24.98 9.42
CA ALA A 186 -5.16 24.41 10.76
C ALA A 186 -3.71 24.09 11.17
N SER A 187 -3.46 24.12 12.48
CA SER A 187 -2.18 23.67 13.04
C SER A 187 -2.08 22.14 12.98
N ALA A 188 -0.93 21.66 12.51
CA ALA A 188 -0.63 20.24 12.40
C ALA A 188 0.13 19.75 13.64
N PRO A 189 -0.35 18.71 14.34
CA PRO A 189 0.36 18.16 15.49
C PRO A 189 1.70 17.54 15.06
N ALA A 190 2.70 17.67 15.93
CA ALA A 190 3.97 16.99 15.76
C ALA A 190 3.82 15.47 15.92
N ALA A 191 4.69 14.71 15.24
CA ALA A 191 4.75 13.25 15.32
C ALA A 191 6.21 12.77 15.52
N PRO A 192 6.86 13.16 16.63
CA PRO A 192 8.29 12.90 16.84
C PRO A 192 8.62 11.42 17.00
N GLN A 193 7.65 10.59 17.42
CA GLN A 193 7.87 9.16 17.63
C GLN A 193 7.96 8.42 16.31
N ILE A 194 7.32 8.92 15.25
CA ILE A 194 7.45 8.36 13.90
C ILE A 194 8.87 8.56 13.38
N GLU A 195 9.40 9.79 13.46
CA GLU A 195 10.79 10.07 13.07
C GLU A 195 11.79 9.24 13.91
N GLN A 196 11.52 9.09 15.21
CA GLN A 196 12.32 8.25 16.08
C GLN A 196 12.26 6.77 15.68
N LEU A 197 11.09 6.26 15.29
CA LEU A 197 10.90 4.89 14.82
C LEU A 197 11.66 4.67 13.51
N GLU A 198 11.55 5.58 12.54
CA GLU A 198 12.30 5.52 11.27
C GLU A 198 13.81 5.40 11.51
N LYS A 199 14.36 6.25 12.38
CA LYS A 199 15.78 6.20 12.76
C LYS A 199 16.14 4.84 13.38
N GLN A 200 15.33 4.33 14.30
CA GLN A 200 15.61 3.04 14.95
C GLN A 200 15.47 1.85 13.99
N VAL A 201 14.53 1.88 13.04
CA VAL A 201 14.37 0.86 12.01
C VAL A 201 15.59 0.83 11.09
N ALA A 202 16.06 2.00 10.65
CA ALA A 202 17.27 2.11 9.83
C ALA A 202 18.52 1.60 10.59
N GLN A 203 18.66 1.98 11.86
CA GLN A 203 19.73 1.49 12.72
C GLN A 203 19.67 -0.04 12.88
N ALA A 204 18.49 -0.60 13.17
CA ALA A 204 18.30 -2.04 13.30
C ALA A 204 18.69 -2.77 12.01
N GLN A 205 18.18 -2.33 10.86
CA GLN A 205 18.52 -2.88 9.55
C GLN A 205 20.04 -2.94 9.33
N SER A 206 20.72 -1.82 9.60
CA SER A 206 22.18 -1.71 9.39
C SER A 206 23.02 -2.57 10.34
N SER A 207 22.46 -2.91 11.50
CA SER A 207 23.12 -3.71 12.54
C SER A 207 22.98 -5.22 12.31
N ILE A 208 21.97 -5.64 11.55
CA ILE A 208 21.73 -7.06 11.25
C ILE A 208 22.77 -7.58 10.26
N LEU A 209 23.53 -8.57 10.73
CA LEU A 209 24.41 -9.42 9.93
C LEU A 209 23.96 -10.87 10.09
N ILE A 210 23.51 -11.48 8.99
CA ILE A 210 23.04 -12.87 8.93
C ILE A 210 24.16 -13.74 8.37
N GLN A 211 24.65 -14.68 9.18
CA GLN A 211 25.54 -15.70 8.68
C GLN A 211 24.73 -16.77 7.96
N VAL A 212 25.07 -17.11 6.72
CA VAL A 212 24.46 -18.21 5.98
C VAL A 212 25.32 -19.45 6.14
N VAL A 213 24.73 -20.50 6.70
CA VAL A 213 25.40 -21.78 7.01
C VAL A 213 24.73 -22.87 6.18
N ALA A 214 25.46 -23.45 5.24
CA ALA A 214 24.95 -24.49 4.36
C ALA A 214 26.00 -25.58 4.17
N ALA A 215 25.54 -26.82 3.97
CA ALA A 215 26.39 -27.91 3.51
C ALA A 215 26.80 -27.69 2.03
N ALA A 216 27.88 -28.35 1.59
CA ALA A 216 28.45 -28.16 0.26
C ALA A 216 27.45 -28.40 -0.89
N ASN A 217 26.55 -29.36 -0.73
CA ASN A 217 25.49 -29.69 -1.69
C ASN A 217 24.37 -28.63 -1.79
N ASN A 218 24.35 -27.66 -0.87
CA ASN A 218 23.34 -26.61 -0.79
C ASN A 218 23.90 -25.21 -1.10
N HIS A 219 25.16 -25.11 -1.55
CA HIS A 219 25.84 -23.83 -1.69
C HIS A 219 25.10 -22.87 -2.63
N LYS A 220 24.63 -23.35 -3.79
CA LYS A 220 23.87 -22.52 -4.76
C LYS A 220 22.56 -21.98 -4.17
N SER A 221 21.80 -22.81 -3.47
CA SER A 221 20.57 -22.37 -2.78
C SER A 221 20.87 -21.35 -1.67
N ALA A 222 22.00 -21.53 -0.98
CA ALA A 222 22.45 -20.62 0.07
C ALA A 222 22.89 -19.25 -0.47
N GLU A 223 23.58 -19.21 -1.62
CA GLU A 223 23.92 -17.98 -2.35
C GLU A 223 22.67 -17.21 -2.75
N LEU A 224 21.70 -17.87 -3.36
CA LEU A 224 20.46 -17.22 -3.79
C LEU A 224 19.65 -16.69 -2.60
N LEU A 225 19.64 -17.39 -1.46
CA LEU A 225 19.04 -16.90 -0.23
C LEU A 225 19.80 -15.68 0.33
N ALA A 226 21.13 -15.70 0.29
CA ALA A 226 21.97 -14.57 0.69
C ALA A 226 21.70 -13.33 -0.18
N ASP A 227 21.52 -13.52 -1.49
CA ASP A 227 21.16 -12.45 -2.43
C ASP A 227 19.77 -11.90 -2.14
N LYS A 228 18.78 -12.77 -1.88
CA LYS A 228 17.43 -12.33 -1.48
C LYS A 228 17.47 -11.53 -0.17
N LEU A 229 18.24 -11.94 0.83
CA LEU A 229 18.43 -11.16 2.06
C LEU A 229 19.13 -9.82 1.78
N SER A 230 20.12 -9.80 0.90
CA SER A 230 20.84 -8.59 0.50
C SER A 230 19.94 -7.60 -0.26
N SER A 231 18.99 -8.10 -1.06
CA SER A 231 17.96 -7.26 -1.71
C SER A 231 17.08 -6.53 -0.69
N GLN A 232 16.94 -7.08 0.52
CA GLN A 232 16.26 -6.45 1.66
C GLN A 232 17.19 -5.51 2.46
N ARG A 233 18.38 -5.23 1.91
CA ARG A 233 19.47 -4.43 2.49
C ARG A 233 20.02 -4.98 3.82
N LEU A 234 19.91 -6.29 4.03
CA LEU A 234 20.53 -6.97 5.16
C LEU A 234 21.91 -7.46 4.78
N LYS A 235 22.87 -7.35 5.69
CA LYS A 235 24.22 -7.85 5.45
C LYS A 235 24.23 -9.36 5.61
N THR A 236 24.89 -10.05 4.70
CA THR A 236 25.08 -11.51 4.76
C THR A 236 26.56 -11.88 4.76
N SER A 237 26.88 -13.07 5.28
CA SER A 237 28.24 -13.62 5.23
C SER A 237 28.17 -15.15 5.27
N PHE A 238 28.99 -15.83 4.48
CA PHE A 238 29.22 -17.27 4.61
C PHE A 238 30.25 -17.60 5.69
N ASN A 239 31.17 -16.66 5.93
CA ASN A 239 32.21 -16.80 6.94
C ASN A 239 31.67 -16.55 8.33
N ARG A 240 32.20 -17.30 9.30
CA ARG A 240 31.93 -17.06 10.72
C ARG A 240 32.52 -15.72 11.13
N SER A 241 31.70 -14.87 11.75
CA SER A 241 32.10 -13.56 12.26
C SER A 241 31.63 -13.39 13.70
N SER A 242 32.45 -12.75 14.54
CA SER A 242 32.03 -12.33 15.89
C SER A 242 30.95 -11.25 15.86
N LYS A 243 30.84 -10.52 14.73
CA LYS A 243 29.82 -9.49 14.50
C LYS A 243 28.49 -10.06 14.00
N ARG A 244 28.36 -11.39 13.83
CA ARG A 244 27.10 -11.99 13.39
C ARG A 244 26.02 -11.74 14.44
N THR A 245 24.85 -11.35 13.97
CA THR A 245 23.65 -11.21 14.82
C THR A 245 22.74 -12.43 14.72
N HIS A 246 22.78 -13.11 13.57
CA HIS A 246 21.88 -14.21 13.25
C HIS A 246 22.60 -15.28 12.44
N SER A 247 22.01 -16.47 12.40
CA SER A 247 22.43 -17.56 11.53
C SER A 247 21.23 -18.14 10.78
N LEU A 248 21.29 -18.13 9.46
CA LEU A 248 20.40 -18.88 8.59
C LEU A 248 21.06 -20.22 8.27
N ILE A 249 20.49 -21.29 8.78
CA ILE A 249 20.98 -22.65 8.63
C ILE A 249 20.15 -23.35 7.55
N LEU A 250 20.86 -23.95 6.59
CA LEU A 250 20.31 -24.62 5.43
C LEU A 250 20.72 -26.09 5.43
N THR A 251 19.80 -26.98 5.79
CA THR A 251 20.03 -28.44 5.71
C THR A 251 19.12 -29.02 4.64
N SER A 252 19.60 -30.05 3.93
CA SER A 252 18.77 -30.73 2.94
C SER A 252 19.02 -32.21 2.88
N GLU A 253 17.94 -32.97 2.79
CA GLU A 253 17.95 -34.40 2.49
C GLU A 253 17.58 -34.60 1.02
N LEU A 254 18.43 -35.30 0.27
CA LEU A 254 18.19 -35.63 -1.13
C LEU A 254 17.67 -37.06 -1.23
N ARG A 255 16.48 -37.22 -1.80
CA ARG A 255 15.92 -38.51 -2.18
C ARG A 255 15.91 -38.64 -3.69
N GLN A 256 16.34 -39.80 -4.18
CA GLN A 256 16.45 -40.09 -5.60
C GLN A 256 15.64 -41.34 -5.94
N SER A 257 14.90 -41.26 -7.03
CA SER A 257 14.14 -42.39 -7.55
C SER A 257 14.11 -42.36 -9.09
N ARG A 258 13.73 -43.49 -9.69
CA ARG A 258 13.54 -43.59 -11.13
C ARG A 258 12.12 -44.06 -11.41
N VAL A 259 11.44 -43.40 -12.34
CA VAL A 259 10.09 -43.78 -12.81
C VAL A 259 10.13 -43.84 -14.33
N GLY A 260 10.05 -45.07 -14.89
CA GLY A 260 10.35 -45.31 -16.30
C GLY A 260 11.78 -44.88 -16.64
N ASP A 261 11.93 -43.99 -17.62
CA ASP A 261 13.22 -43.41 -18.03
C ASP A 261 13.55 -42.07 -17.37
N ALA A 262 12.69 -41.58 -16.47
CA ALA A 262 12.93 -40.35 -15.75
C ALA A 262 13.67 -40.58 -14.44
N TYR A 263 14.80 -39.90 -14.27
CA TYR A 263 15.50 -39.68 -13.01
C TYR A 263 14.78 -38.59 -12.24
N ILE A 264 14.36 -38.86 -11.01
CA ILE A 264 13.66 -37.93 -10.12
C ILE A 264 14.54 -37.66 -8.90
N SER A 265 14.71 -36.37 -8.59
CA SER A 265 15.36 -35.92 -7.35
C SER A 265 14.37 -35.07 -6.56
N THR A 266 14.21 -35.39 -5.28
CA THR A 266 13.41 -34.62 -4.32
C THR A 266 14.31 -34.14 -3.19
N LEU A 267 14.30 -32.83 -2.95
CA LEU A 267 15.00 -32.18 -1.85
C LEU A 267 14.01 -31.80 -0.75
N PHE A 268 14.29 -32.26 0.46
CA PHE A 268 13.63 -31.81 1.69
C PHE A 268 14.56 -30.80 2.34
N THR A 269 14.29 -29.51 2.14
CA THR A 269 15.17 -28.43 2.60
C THR A 269 14.59 -27.77 3.85
N SER A 270 15.28 -27.88 4.97
CA SER A 270 14.95 -27.14 6.19
C SER A 270 15.70 -25.81 6.20
N LEU A 271 14.94 -24.73 6.37
CA LEU A 271 15.42 -23.38 6.62
C LEU A 271 15.24 -23.09 8.11
N THR A 272 16.31 -22.75 8.81
CA THR A 272 16.23 -22.42 10.24
C THR A 272 16.99 -21.14 10.53
N LEU A 273 16.27 -20.12 10.99
CA LEU A 273 16.82 -18.84 11.35
C LEU A 273 16.95 -18.71 12.87
N GLN A 274 18.16 -18.44 13.33
CA GLN A 274 18.49 -18.36 14.76
C GLN A 274 19.08 -16.99 15.10
N ALA A 275 18.76 -16.51 16.30
CA ALA A 275 19.43 -15.39 16.93
C ALA A 275 20.86 -15.77 17.35
N GLN A 276 21.66 -14.77 17.74
CA GLN A 276 23.06 -14.97 18.12
C GLN A 276 23.24 -15.97 19.27
N ASN A 277 22.29 -15.98 20.21
CA ASN A 277 22.24 -16.88 21.36
C ASN A 277 21.76 -18.31 21.04
N GLY A 278 21.40 -18.60 19.78
CA GLY A 278 20.90 -19.90 19.33
C GLY A 278 19.38 -20.07 19.43
N THR A 279 18.63 -19.10 19.94
CA THR A 279 17.16 -19.13 19.93
C THR A 279 16.66 -19.20 18.49
N ILE A 280 15.82 -20.19 18.18
CA ILE A 280 15.15 -20.31 16.88
C ILE A 280 14.10 -19.21 16.78
N LEU A 281 14.25 -18.34 15.79
CA LEU A 281 13.31 -17.25 15.50
C LEU A 281 12.23 -17.70 14.51
N ALA A 282 12.63 -18.48 13.50
CA ALA A 282 11.74 -19.03 12.49
C ALA A 282 12.36 -20.30 11.90
N SER A 283 11.50 -21.23 11.49
CA SER A 283 11.92 -22.42 10.77
C SER A 283 10.80 -22.89 9.85
N ASN A 284 11.17 -23.43 8.70
CA ASN A 284 10.25 -23.99 7.74
C ASN A 284 10.93 -25.09 6.92
N GLU A 285 10.16 -26.04 6.43
CA GLU A 285 10.63 -27.09 5.51
C GLU A 285 9.97 -26.88 4.15
N ILE A 286 10.80 -26.90 3.09
CA ILE A 286 10.34 -26.79 1.71
C ILE A 286 10.73 -28.06 0.98
N ILE A 287 9.73 -28.72 0.40
CA ILE A 287 9.92 -29.89 -0.44
C ILE A 287 9.92 -29.42 -1.90
N SER A 288 11.00 -29.71 -2.61
CA SER A 288 11.16 -29.37 -4.01
C SER A 288 11.59 -30.60 -4.79
N SER A 289 11.18 -30.68 -6.05
CA SER A 289 11.47 -31.83 -6.91
C SER A 289 11.85 -31.39 -8.31
N GLY A 290 12.65 -32.22 -8.97
CA GLY A 290 13.04 -32.05 -10.36
C GLY A 290 13.22 -33.41 -11.02
N ASN A 291 12.99 -33.45 -12.33
CA ASN A 291 13.13 -34.65 -13.14
C ASN A 291 14.05 -34.41 -14.35
N SER A 292 14.69 -35.47 -14.83
CA SER A 292 15.52 -35.45 -16.04
C SER A 292 15.48 -36.82 -16.71
N LEU A 293 15.56 -36.84 -18.04
CA LEU A 293 15.72 -38.09 -18.81
C LEU A 293 17.18 -38.54 -18.91
N SER A 294 18.14 -37.70 -18.49
CA SER A 294 19.55 -37.97 -18.70
C SER A 294 20.24 -38.55 -17.47
N ASN A 295 20.12 -37.90 -16.30
CA ASN A 295 20.79 -38.34 -15.06
C ASN A 295 20.27 -37.61 -13.81
N TYR A 296 20.69 -38.11 -12.64
CA TYR A 296 20.36 -37.54 -11.33
C TYR A 296 20.96 -36.15 -11.05
N ALA A 297 22.07 -35.78 -11.68
CA ALA A 297 22.69 -34.47 -11.47
C ALA A 297 21.79 -33.36 -12.05
N LEU A 298 21.26 -33.57 -13.25
CA LEU A 298 20.32 -32.64 -13.87
C LEU A 298 18.96 -32.60 -13.15
N SER A 299 18.45 -33.74 -12.68
CA SER A 299 17.21 -33.75 -11.90
C SER A 299 17.39 -33.04 -10.54
N GLN A 300 18.56 -33.17 -9.91
CA GLN A 300 18.89 -32.46 -8.67
C GLN A 300 18.99 -30.94 -8.90
N GLU A 301 19.62 -30.50 -10.00
CA GLU A 301 19.65 -29.08 -10.36
C GLU A 301 18.22 -28.56 -10.61
N GLY A 302 17.37 -29.37 -11.24
CA GLY A 302 15.93 -29.10 -11.38
C GLY A 302 15.23 -28.89 -10.03
N ALA A 303 15.49 -29.77 -9.05
CA ALA A 303 14.93 -29.62 -7.70
C ALA A 303 15.42 -28.34 -7.01
N GLN A 304 16.70 -27.97 -7.15
CA GLN A 304 17.22 -26.71 -6.62
C GLN A 304 16.59 -25.49 -7.27
N ARG A 305 16.33 -25.52 -8.59
CA ARG A 305 15.62 -24.43 -9.28
C ARG A 305 14.17 -24.32 -8.80
N HIS A 306 13.47 -25.44 -8.67
CA HIS A 306 12.11 -25.47 -8.13
C HIS A 306 12.04 -24.96 -6.69
N LEU A 307 13.03 -25.28 -5.83
CA LEU A 307 13.14 -24.68 -4.50
C LEU A 307 13.14 -23.14 -4.54
N MET A 308 13.91 -22.56 -5.46
CA MET A 308 14.00 -21.10 -5.59
C MET A 308 12.71 -20.47 -6.09
N GLU A 309 12.03 -21.13 -7.02
CA GLU A 309 10.72 -20.72 -7.51
C GLU A 309 9.68 -20.72 -6.37
N LEU A 310 9.67 -21.76 -5.54
CA LEU A 310 8.78 -21.81 -4.37
C LEU A 310 9.05 -20.66 -3.40
N ILE A 311 10.33 -20.32 -3.17
CA ILE A 311 10.70 -19.20 -2.31
C ILE A 311 10.28 -17.85 -2.90
N GLU A 312 10.30 -17.71 -4.22
CA GLU A 312 9.81 -16.52 -4.92
C GLU A 312 8.31 -16.36 -4.84
N GLN A 313 7.57 -17.44 -5.05
CA GLN A 313 6.12 -17.45 -4.98
C GLN A 313 5.61 -17.17 -3.56
N GLN A 314 6.24 -17.76 -2.54
CA GLN A 314 5.86 -17.56 -1.13
C GLN A 314 6.38 -16.23 -0.56
N GLY A 315 7.47 -15.70 -1.12
CA GLY A 315 8.21 -14.60 -0.54
C GLY A 315 9.22 -15.07 0.51
N LEU A 316 10.34 -14.34 0.62
CA LEU A 316 11.49 -14.70 1.46
C LEU A 316 11.11 -14.97 2.92
N TRP A 317 10.35 -14.08 3.55
CA TRP A 317 10.08 -14.15 5.00
C TRP A 317 9.10 -15.28 5.34
N SER A 318 8.06 -15.45 4.53
CA SER A 318 7.11 -16.56 4.66
C SER A 318 7.78 -17.91 4.41
N SER A 319 8.68 -17.97 3.43
CA SER A 319 9.49 -19.17 3.17
C SER A 319 10.35 -19.56 4.38
N LEU A 320 10.85 -18.59 5.15
CA LEU A 320 11.61 -18.81 6.38
C LEU A 320 10.75 -19.16 7.60
N GLY A 321 9.42 -19.06 7.49
CA GLY A 321 8.47 -19.38 8.57
C GLY A 321 7.94 -18.16 9.35
N PHE A 322 8.18 -16.93 8.90
CA PHE A 322 7.51 -15.74 9.46
C PHE A 322 6.09 -15.62 8.88
N LYS A 323 5.10 -15.34 9.74
CA LYS A 323 3.71 -15.11 9.36
C LYS A 323 3.40 -13.62 9.26
#